data_AF-A0A2T3XZJ9-F1
#
_entry.id   AF-A0A2T3XZJ9-F1
#
_cell.length_a   1.000
_cell.length_b   1.000
_cell.length_c   1.000
_cell.angle_alpha   90.00
_cell.angle_beta   90.00
_cell.angle_gamma   90.00
#
_symmetry.space_group_name_H-M   'P 1'
#
loop_
_entity.id
_entity.type
_entity.pdbx_description
1 polymer ?
#
loop_
_entity_poly.entity_id
_entity_poly.type
_entity_poly.pdbx_seq_one_letter_code
_entity_poly.pdbx_strand_id
1 'polypeptide(L)'
;MASAGLAASGGFGRAMVSGDRHSVAAGPVVVIVDASLDESVEWARSAIAHGASVIDGGDDVGALWYRALRGTRVSVVGALRASDFFVIRHLARSEGRTVMHESGSAGVVSFGIDALS
;
A
#
# COMPACT_ATOMS: atom_id res chain seq x y z
N MET A 1 40.60 -12.08 19.82
CA MET A 1 39.78 -12.26 21.04
C MET A 1 38.70 -11.18 21.01
N ALA A 2 37.49 -11.54 20.55
CA ALA A 2 36.28 -11.73 21.36
C ALA A 2 35.77 -10.38 21.91
N SER A 3 34.57 -9.89 21.61
CA SER A 3 33.25 -10.57 21.73
C SER A 3 32.23 -9.90 20.78
N ALA A 4 31.47 -10.63 19.96
CA ALA A 4 30.19 -11.29 20.23
C ALA A 4 29.04 -10.33 20.60
N GLY A 5 28.12 -10.15 19.64
CA GLY A 5 26.77 -9.62 19.84
C GLY A 5 25.80 -10.39 18.93
N LEU A 6 25.36 -11.56 19.38
CA LEU A 6 24.45 -12.47 18.68
C LEU A 6 22.98 -12.07 18.94
N ALA A 7 22.26 -11.87 17.84
CA ALA A 7 20.81 -12.00 17.61
C ALA A 7 19.80 -11.49 18.67
N ALA A 8 18.97 -10.52 18.24
CA ALA A 8 17.56 -10.51 18.56
C ALA A 8 16.78 -10.12 17.29
N SER A 9 16.09 -11.11 16.73
CA SER A 9 15.04 -10.98 15.73
C SER A 9 13.95 -10.03 16.23
N GLY A 10 14.02 -8.77 15.81
CA GLY A 10 12.96 -7.77 16.01
C GLY A 10 12.05 -7.76 14.78
N GLY A 11 10.85 -8.32 14.93
CA GLY A 11 9.90 -8.49 13.85
C GLY A 11 9.49 -7.18 13.19
N PHE A 12 9.66 -7.09 11.88
CA PHE A 12 8.86 -6.22 11.04
C PHE A 12 7.74 -7.10 10.51
N GLY A 13 6.56 -6.88 11.08
CA GLY A 13 5.47 -7.83 11.07
C GLY A 13 5.08 -8.30 9.68
N ARG A 14 4.50 -9.50 9.65
CA ARG A 14 3.23 -9.62 8.93
C ARG A 14 2.35 -8.47 9.44
N ALA A 15 2.27 -7.37 8.70
CA ALA A 15 1.28 -6.33 8.97
C ALA A 15 -0.04 -6.73 8.30
N MET A 16 -0.52 -7.92 8.64
CA MET A 16 -1.93 -8.09 8.96
C MET A 16 -1.97 -8.30 10.48
N VAL A 17 -2.94 -7.66 11.14
CA VAL A 17 -3.38 -7.81 12.55
C VAL A 17 -3.03 -6.55 13.39
N SER A 18 -3.96 -5.86 14.07
CA SER A 18 -5.35 -6.15 14.42
C SER A 18 -6.09 -4.84 14.66
N GLY A 19 -7.27 -4.71 14.09
CA GLY A 19 -8.15 -3.56 14.29
C GLY A 19 -9.51 -3.76 13.63
N ASP A 20 -9.64 -4.71 12.71
CA ASP A 20 -10.86 -5.46 12.48
C ASP A 20 -10.49 -6.66 11.60
N ARG A 21 -11.13 -7.80 11.82
CA ARG A 21 -11.03 -8.95 10.91
C ARG A 21 -11.78 -8.62 9.63
N HIS A 22 -11.24 -7.73 8.81
CA HIS A 22 -11.65 -7.64 7.42
C HIS A 22 -10.56 -8.35 6.62
N SER A 23 -10.87 -9.56 6.23
CA SER A 23 -10.08 -10.36 5.31
C SER A 23 -9.88 -9.56 4.02
N VAL A 24 -8.65 -9.07 3.78
CA VAL A 24 -8.23 -8.80 2.40
C VAL A 24 -8.38 -10.13 1.68
N ALA A 25 -9.41 -10.24 0.83
CA ALA A 25 -9.67 -11.45 0.05
C ALA A 25 -8.37 -11.86 -0.64
N ALA A 26 -8.06 -13.16 -0.66
CA ALA A 26 -6.81 -13.75 -1.16
C ALA A 26 -6.63 -13.62 -2.70
N GLY A 27 -6.80 -12.42 -3.23
CA GLY A 27 -6.61 -12.03 -4.62
C GLY A 27 -5.28 -11.31 -4.85
N PRO A 28 -4.98 -10.92 -6.10
CA PRO A 28 -3.74 -10.23 -6.44
C PRO A 28 -3.68 -8.87 -5.72
N VAL A 29 -2.51 -8.57 -5.15
CA VAL A 29 -2.23 -7.28 -4.50
C VAL A 29 -1.39 -6.42 -5.44
N VAL A 30 -1.84 -5.21 -5.69
CA VAL A 30 -1.10 -4.18 -6.41
C VAL A 30 -0.61 -3.14 -5.42
N VAL A 31 0.66 -2.79 -5.56
CA VAL A 31 1.34 -1.81 -4.74
C VAL A 31 1.45 -0.50 -5.52
N ILE A 32 0.93 0.60 -4.97
CA ILE A 32 1.04 1.94 -5.57
C ILE A 32 1.96 2.80 -4.71
N VAL A 33 2.98 3.34 -5.34
CA VAL A 33 3.99 4.19 -4.69
C VAL A 33 4.04 5.55 -5.39
N ASP A 34 4.65 6.53 -4.73
CA ASP A 34 5.05 7.79 -5.35
C ASP A 34 6.57 7.79 -5.40
N ALA A 35 7.14 7.60 -6.60
CA ALA A 35 8.59 7.51 -6.76
C ALA A 35 9.35 8.80 -6.39
N SER A 36 8.65 9.93 -6.23
CA SER A 36 9.23 11.18 -5.76
C SER A 36 9.39 11.26 -4.23
N LEU A 37 8.89 10.27 -3.50
CA LEU A 37 8.97 10.17 -2.04
C LEU A 37 9.91 9.03 -1.64
N ASP A 38 11.04 9.36 -1.00
CA ASP A 38 12.04 8.38 -0.55
C ASP A 38 11.42 7.27 0.31
N GLU A 39 10.51 7.64 1.23
CA GLU A 39 9.78 6.69 2.08
C GLU A 39 8.94 5.69 1.27
N SER A 40 8.29 6.16 0.20
CA SER A 40 7.49 5.32 -0.68
C SER A 40 8.37 4.41 -1.54
N VAL A 41 9.54 4.89 -1.97
CA VAL A 41 10.53 4.11 -2.73
C VAL A 41 11.15 2.99 -1.88
N GLU A 42 11.51 3.25 -0.62
CA GLU A 42 12.01 2.20 0.28
C GLU A 42 10.98 1.10 0.49
N TRP A 43 9.73 1.50 0.68
CA TRP A 43 8.62 0.58 0.81
C TRP A 43 8.36 -0.23 -0.48
N ALA A 44 8.45 0.41 -1.65
CA ALA A 44 8.39 -0.25 -2.95
C ALA A 44 9.45 -1.34 -3.11
N ARG A 45 10.70 -1.07 -2.72
CA ARG A 45 11.80 -2.05 -2.80
C ARG A 45 11.52 -3.27 -1.91
N SER A 46 11.01 -3.04 -0.71
CA SER A 46 10.59 -4.12 0.20
C SER A 46 9.46 -4.95 -0.41
N ALA A 47 8.46 -4.31 -1.01
CA ALA A 47 7.34 -5.00 -1.64
C ALA A 47 7.76 -5.84 -2.86
N ILE A 48 8.68 -5.35 -3.69
CA ILE A 48 9.25 -6.10 -4.84
C ILE A 48 10.00 -7.33 -4.35
N ALA A 49 10.79 -7.21 -3.27
CA ALA A 49 11.51 -8.34 -2.67
C ALA A 49 10.57 -9.45 -2.16
N HIS A 50 9.27 -9.18 -2.06
CA HIS A 50 8.23 -10.12 -1.65
C HIS A 50 7.27 -10.48 -2.80
N GLY A 51 7.62 -10.15 -4.05
CA GLY A 51 6.89 -10.57 -5.24
C GLY A 51 5.64 -9.74 -5.56
N ALA A 52 5.50 -8.55 -4.97
CA ALA A 52 4.39 -7.66 -5.28
C ALA A 52 4.57 -6.95 -6.64
N SER A 53 3.46 -6.70 -7.33
CA SER A 53 3.45 -5.83 -8.51
C SER A 53 3.41 -4.38 -8.06
N VAL A 54 4.48 -3.63 -8.30
CA VAL A 54 4.57 -2.20 -7.97
C VAL A 54 4.26 -1.34 -9.18
N ILE A 55 3.46 -0.30 -8.99
CA ILE A 55 3.12 0.71 -9.98
C ILE A 55 3.41 2.09 -9.38
N ASP A 56 4.07 2.94 -10.15
CA ASP A 56 4.23 4.35 -9.78
C ASP A 56 2.93 5.12 -10.06
N GLY A 57 2.42 5.80 -9.03
CA GLY A 57 1.22 6.64 -9.05
C GLY A 57 1.51 8.14 -9.03
N GLY A 58 2.79 8.55 -8.95
CA GLY A 58 3.21 9.93 -8.67
C GLY A 58 2.90 10.99 -9.73
N ASP A 59 2.60 10.60 -10.98
CA ASP A 59 2.27 11.57 -12.05
C ASP A 59 0.79 11.99 -12.06
N ASP A 60 -0.13 11.01 -12.04
CA ASP A 60 -1.57 11.23 -11.95
C ASP A 60 -2.25 9.95 -11.45
N VAL A 61 -2.55 9.94 -10.15
CA VAL A 61 -3.17 8.80 -9.48
C VAL A 61 -4.61 8.54 -9.95
N GLY A 62 -5.30 9.59 -10.41
CA GLY A 62 -6.66 9.48 -10.95
C GLY A 62 -6.67 8.79 -12.30
N ALA A 63 -5.77 9.20 -13.20
CA ALA A 63 -5.57 8.54 -14.49
C ALA A 63 -5.12 7.08 -14.31
N LEU A 64 -4.22 6.81 -13.35
CA LEU A 64 -3.83 5.45 -12.98
C LEU A 64 -5.04 4.61 -12.57
N TRP A 65 -5.93 5.16 -11.76
CA TRP A 65 -7.13 4.45 -11.32
C TRP A 65 -8.00 4.02 -12.50
N TYR A 66 -8.35 4.97 -13.38
CA TYR A 66 -9.22 4.68 -14.52
C TYR A 66 -8.60 3.73 -15.55
N ARG A 67 -7.28 3.78 -15.77
CA ARG A 67 -6.61 2.94 -16.78
C ARG A 67 -6.37 1.50 -16.31
N ALA A 68 -6.13 1.30 -15.01
CA ALA A 68 -5.58 0.03 -14.52
C ALA A 68 -6.32 -0.59 -13.33
N LEU A 69 -7.08 0.19 -12.55
CA LEU A 69 -7.64 -0.29 -11.28
C LEU A 69 -9.16 -0.36 -11.27
N ARG A 70 -9.83 0.53 -12.01
CA ARG A 70 -11.30 0.57 -12.10
C ARG A 70 -11.89 -0.78 -12.49
N GLY A 71 -12.87 -1.25 -11.73
CA GLY A 71 -13.57 -2.53 -11.98
C GLY A 71 -12.73 -3.80 -11.77
N THR A 72 -11.47 -3.67 -11.33
CA THR A 72 -10.63 -4.83 -11.03
C THR A 72 -10.95 -5.44 -9.66
N ARG A 73 -10.75 -6.75 -9.53
CA ARG A 73 -10.82 -7.48 -8.27
C ARG A 73 -9.43 -7.64 -7.64
N VAL A 74 -8.63 -6.57 -7.68
CA VAL A 74 -7.33 -6.54 -7.00
C VAL A 74 -7.42 -5.65 -5.77
N SER A 75 -6.73 -6.07 -4.71
CA SER A 75 -6.53 -5.23 -3.54
C SER A 75 -5.37 -4.28 -3.83
N VAL A 76 -5.51 -3.05 -3.35
CA VAL A 76 -4.53 -1.99 -3.59
C VAL A 76 -3.95 -1.56 -2.27
N VAL A 77 -2.63 -1.57 -2.16
CA VAL A 77 -1.91 -1.03 -1.00
C VAL A 77 -0.90 -0.01 -1.48
N GLY A 78 -0.55 0.96 -0.65
CA GLY A 78 0.34 2.01 -1.13
C GLY A 78 0.82 2.98 -0.09
N ALA A 79 1.78 3.80 -0.48
CA ALA A 79 2.22 4.99 0.25
C ALA A 79 2.28 6.15 -0.75
N LEU A 80 1.40 7.13 -0.59
CA LEU A 80 1.25 8.26 -1.52
C LEU A 80 1.22 9.59 -0.76
N ARG A 81 1.37 10.71 -1.45
CA ARG A 81 1.08 12.02 -0.87
C ARG A 81 -0.37 12.06 -0.39
N ALA A 82 -0.64 12.85 0.65
CA ALA A 82 -1.99 13.00 1.20
C ALA A 82 -3.03 13.46 0.15
N SER A 83 -2.64 14.31 -0.82
CA SER A 83 -3.50 14.74 -1.93
C SER A 83 -3.94 13.57 -2.81
N ASP A 84 -3.00 12.70 -3.17
CA ASP A 84 -3.23 11.60 -4.09
C ASP A 84 -4.02 10.49 -3.40
N PHE A 85 -3.72 10.26 -2.11
CA PHE A 85 -4.55 9.40 -1.28
C PHE A 85 -6.00 9.88 -1.22
N PHE A 86 -6.25 11.19 -1.08
CA PHE A 86 -7.62 11.72 -1.08
C PHE A 86 -8.36 11.38 -2.37
N VAL A 87 -7.69 11.51 -3.53
CA VAL A 87 -8.24 11.15 -4.84
C VAL A 87 -8.54 9.65 -4.92
N ILE A 88 -7.58 8.79 -4.59
CA ILE A 88 -7.77 7.32 -4.62
C ILE A 88 -8.89 6.88 -3.66
N ARG A 89 -8.95 7.45 -2.46
CA ARG A 89 -10.00 7.16 -1.47
C ARG A 89 -11.37 7.51 -2.02
N HIS A 90 -11.50 8.65 -2.69
CA HIS A 90 -12.76 9.06 -3.30
C HIS A 90 -13.17 8.09 -4.43
N LEU A 91 -12.24 7.73 -5.30
CA LEU A 91 -12.50 6.82 -6.42
C LEU A 91 -12.85 5.40 -5.94
N ALA A 92 -12.10 4.85 -4.99
CA ALA A 92 -12.37 3.54 -4.40
C ALA A 92 -13.78 3.46 -3.79
N ARG A 93 -14.17 4.48 -3.03
CA ARG A 93 -15.51 4.58 -2.44
C ARG A 93 -16.61 4.71 -3.49
N SER A 94 -16.36 5.44 -4.58
CA SER A 94 -17.32 5.55 -5.69
C SER A 94 -17.60 4.21 -6.37
N GLU A 95 -16.66 3.27 -6.31
CA GLU A 95 -16.82 1.89 -6.80
C GLU A 95 -17.34 0.92 -5.72
N GLY A 96 -17.60 1.39 -4.50
CA GLY A 96 -18.04 0.54 -3.39
C GLY A 96 -16.92 -0.29 -2.74
N ARG A 97 -15.64 0.06 -2.95
CA ARG A 97 -14.52 -0.59 -2.27
C ARG A 97 -14.30 -0.02 -0.87
N THR A 98 -13.83 -0.87 0.04
CA THR A 98 -13.51 -0.50 1.41
C THR A 98 -12.06 -0.03 1.53
N VAL A 99 -11.85 1.09 2.21
CA VAL A 99 -10.51 1.59 2.58
C VAL A 99 -10.24 1.14 4.02
N MET A 100 -9.24 0.29 4.21
CA MET A 100 -9.03 -0.46 5.47
C MET A 100 -8.06 0.19 6.44
N HIS A 101 -7.03 0.85 5.92
CA HIS A 101 -5.96 1.40 6.76
C HIS A 101 -5.49 2.74 6.20
N GLU A 102 -5.18 3.67 7.10
CA GLU A 102 -4.69 5.01 6.83
C GLU A 102 -3.71 5.34 7.97
N SER A 103 -2.43 5.52 7.64
CA SER A 103 -1.46 6.07 8.59
C SER A 103 -0.64 7.15 7.90
N GLY A 104 -0.66 8.35 8.49
CA GLY A 104 0.02 9.53 7.96
C GLY A 104 1.29 9.84 8.73
N SER A 105 2.42 9.97 8.03
CA SER A 105 3.66 10.54 8.56
C SER A 105 4.21 11.52 7.53
N ALA A 106 4.59 12.73 7.98
CA ALA A 106 5.28 13.74 7.15
C ALA A 106 4.65 14.05 5.77
N GLY A 107 3.32 14.00 5.62
CA GLY A 107 2.62 14.28 4.36
C GLY A 107 2.47 13.10 3.41
N VAL A 108 2.99 11.93 3.79
CA VAL A 108 2.79 10.64 3.14
C VAL A 108 1.70 9.88 3.89
N VAL A 109 0.82 9.22 3.15
CA VAL A 109 -0.25 8.38 3.68
C VAL A 109 -0.06 6.96 3.17
N SER A 110 0.17 6.05 4.11
CA SER A 110 0.14 4.61 3.86
C SER A 110 -1.29 4.09 3.94
N PHE A 111 -1.72 3.31 2.94
CA PHE A 111 -3.11 2.86 2.84
C PHE A 111 -3.29 1.43 2.30
N GLY A 112 -4.48 0.90 2.54
CA GLY A 112 -4.98 -0.35 1.95
C GLY A 112 -6.44 -0.23 1.52
N ILE A 113 -6.76 -0.81 0.35
CA ILE A 113 -8.08 -0.83 -0.28
C ILE A 113 -8.37 -2.27 -0.69
N ASP A 114 -9.52 -2.77 -0.28
CA ASP A 114 -9.96 -4.11 -0.64
C ASP A 114 -10.34 -4.21 -2.12
N ALA A 115 -10.21 -5.42 -2.65
CA ALA A 115 -10.76 -5.78 -3.94
C ALA A 115 -12.29 -5.57 -3.96
N LEU A 116 -12.84 -5.35 -5.16
CA LEU A 116 -14.29 -5.40 -5.35
C LEU A 116 -14.83 -6.79 -5.00
N SER A 117 -15.84 -6.80 -4.13
CA SER A 117 -16.63 -7.98 -3.76
C SER A 117 -17.45 -8.54 -4.93
#